data_AF-A0A495ACA8-F1
#
_entry.id   AF-A0A495ACA8-F1
#
_cell.length_a   1.000
_cell.length_b   1.000
_cell.length_c   1.000
_cell.angle_alpha   90.00
_cell.angle_beta   90.00
_cell.angle_gamma   90.00
#
_symmetry.space_group_name_H-M   'P 1'
#
loop_
_entity.id
_entity.type
_entity.pdbx_description
1 polymer ?
#
loop_
_entity_poly.entity_id
_entity_poly.type
_entity_poly.pdbx_seq_one_letter_code
_entity_poly.pdbx_strand_id
1 'polypeptide(L)'
;MSKWFYLNLVILLLAIWKVVNHFSFPVLSITILFGFIGFLFFLFNWTRNAVFSTIRNNPDRKTKIKLANLSKKAMPFHRWTGTLALVFILLHAGFILHWYGLSFHNLKMVAGLVALVNLLLMVLTGWWRLFKPTGKLRRIHLLLGISLFFIIAIHLLL
;
A
#
# COMPACT_ATOMS: atom_id res chain seq x y z
N MET A 1 -13.93 3.63 -15.23
CA MET A 1 -12.78 2.95 -14.59
C MET A 1 -13.29 1.99 -13.51
N SER A 2 -12.48 1.06 -13.00
CA SER A 2 -12.94 0.11 -11.97
C SER A 2 -13.22 0.79 -10.62
N LYS A 3 -14.10 0.21 -9.78
CA LYS A 3 -14.41 0.73 -8.43
C LYS A 3 -13.15 0.91 -7.57
N TRP A 4 -12.18 0.02 -7.72
CA TRP A 4 -10.87 0.10 -7.06
C TRP A 4 -10.07 1.35 -7.41
N PHE A 5 -10.21 1.89 -8.62
CA PHE A 5 -9.55 3.14 -8.99
C PHE A 5 -10.10 4.31 -8.16
N TYR A 6 -11.41 4.39 -8.00
CA TYR A 6 -12.06 5.44 -7.20
C TYR A 6 -11.73 5.27 -5.71
N LEU A 7 -11.70 4.04 -5.19
CA LEU A 7 -11.27 3.78 -3.81
C LEU A 7 -9.81 4.21 -3.57
N ASN A 8 -8.92 3.99 -4.55
CA ASN A 8 -7.53 4.47 -4.47
C ASN A 8 -7.45 5.99 -4.47
N LEU A 9 -8.30 6.67 -5.25
CA LEU A 9 -8.34 8.12 -5.28
C LEU A 9 -8.85 8.67 -3.94
N VAL A 10 -9.90 8.09 -3.38
CA VAL A 10 -10.45 8.51 -2.07
C VAL A 10 -9.41 8.36 -0.97
N ILE A 11 -8.72 7.21 -0.90
CA ILE A 11 -7.71 7.00 0.14
C ILE A 11 -6.48 7.90 -0.04
N LEU A 12 -6.12 8.25 -1.29
CA LEU A 12 -5.08 9.24 -1.59
C LEU A 12 -5.46 10.63 -1.09
N LEU A 13 -6.67 11.09 -1.41
CA LEU A 13 -7.17 12.39 -0.98
C LEU A 13 -7.25 12.46 0.56
N LEU A 14 -7.70 11.38 1.21
CA LEU A 14 -7.72 11.27 2.66
C LEU A 14 -6.31 11.40 3.26
N ALA A 15 -5.32 10.71 2.68
CA ALA A 15 -3.94 10.78 3.14
C ALA A 15 -3.36 12.20 2.97
N ILE A 16 -3.57 12.83 1.81
CA ILE A 16 -3.14 14.22 1.56
C ILE A 16 -3.78 15.17 2.56
N TRP A 17 -5.09 15.04 2.80
CA TRP A 17 -5.80 15.86 3.78
C TRP A 17 -5.24 15.69 5.19
N LYS A 18 -4.97 14.46 5.63
CA LYS A 18 -4.36 14.20 6.95
C LYS A 18 -2.96 14.82 7.06
N VAL A 19 -2.15 14.69 6.01
CA VAL A 19 -0.80 15.28 5.94
C VAL A 19 -0.87 16.80 6.04
N VAL A 20 -1.67 17.47 5.20
CA VAL A 20 -1.77 18.94 5.17
C VAL A 20 -2.22 19.52 6.51
N ASN A 21 -3.16 18.88 7.21
CA ASN A 21 -3.63 19.36 8.52
C ASN A 21 -2.62 19.16 9.67
N HIS A 22 -1.66 18.24 9.54
CA HIS A 22 -0.68 17.95 10.60
C HIS A 22 0.70 18.57 10.35
N PHE A 23 0.95 19.10 9.14
CA PHE A 23 2.25 19.67 8.75
C PHE A 23 2.60 20.99 9.47
N SER A 24 1.71 21.53 10.31
CA SER A 24 1.96 22.70 11.15
C SER A 24 2.92 22.43 12.33
N PHE A 25 3.32 21.19 12.58
CA PHE A 25 4.21 20.81 13.69
C PHE A 25 5.55 20.24 13.19
N PRO A 26 6.70 20.93 13.39
CA PRO A 26 7.98 20.58 12.78
C PRO A 26 8.49 19.17 13.14
N VAL A 27 8.34 18.75 14.39
CA VAL A 27 8.79 17.42 14.86
C VAL A 27 7.96 16.29 14.23
N LEU A 28 6.66 16.52 14.02
CA LEU A 28 5.76 15.57 13.38
C LEU A 28 5.94 15.48 11.86
N SER A 29 6.60 16.46 11.24
CA SER A 29 6.69 16.55 9.79
C SER A 29 7.46 15.37 9.16
N ILE A 30 8.56 14.94 9.78
CA ILE A 30 9.43 13.91 9.20
C ILE A 30 8.86 12.49 9.37
N THR A 31 8.23 12.19 10.52
CA THR A 31 7.51 10.91 10.72
C THR A 31 6.38 10.75 9.73
N ILE A 32 5.58 11.80 9.57
CA ILE A 32 4.45 11.82 8.64
C ILE A 32 4.94 11.72 7.20
N LEU A 33 6.04 12.41 6.85
CA LEU A 33 6.65 12.35 5.52
C LEU A 33 7.06 10.92 5.14
N PHE A 34 7.79 10.21 6.00
CA PHE A 34 8.19 8.83 5.71
C PHE A 34 6.97 7.89 5.59
N GLY A 35 5.98 8.06 6.47
CA GLY A 35 4.72 7.32 6.38
C GLY A 35 4.00 7.57 5.06
N PHE A 36 3.95 8.83 4.62
CA PHE A 36 3.31 9.24 3.37
C PHE A 36 4.05 8.71 2.14
N ILE A 37 5.38 8.81 2.09
CA ILE A 37 6.19 8.25 0.99
C ILE A 37 5.98 6.73 0.89
N GLY A 38 6.03 6.02 2.02
CA GLY A 38 5.75 4.57 2.06
C GLY A 38 4.34 4.24 1.56
N PHE A 39 3.34 5.02 1.98
CA PHE A 39 1.96 4.91 1.51
C PHE A 39 1.84 5.15 0.00
N LEU A 40 2.52 6.14 -0.58
CA LEU A 40 2.49 6.40 -2.02
C LEU A 40 3.06 5.22 -2.82
N PHE A 41 4.16 4.63 -2.37
CA PHE A 41 4.70 3.40 -2.99
C PHE A 41 3.73 2.23 -2.88
N PHE A 42 3.07 2.05 -1.74
CA PHE A 42 2.00 1.06 -1.58
C PHE A 42 0.85 1.33 -2.56
N LEU A 43 0.38 2.58 -2.65
CA LEU A 43 -0.78 2.93 -3.48
C LEU A 43 -0.49 2.78 -4.97
N PHE A 44 0.72 3.12 -5.40
CA PHE A 44 1.20 2.84 -6.76
C PHE A 44 1.14 1.32 -7.06
N ASN A 45 1.60 0.48 -6.13
CA ASN A 45 1.50 -0.96 -6.27
C ASN A 45 0.06 -1.47 -6.31
N TRP A 46 -0.77 -0.92 -5.43
CA TRP A 46 -2.16 -1.30 -5.30
C TRP A 46 -3.01 -0.90 -6.52
N THR A 47 -2.62 0.16 -7.23
CA THR A 47 -3.26 0.60 -8.48
C THR A 47 -3.32 -0.50 -9.54
N ARG A 48 -2.42 -1.49 -9.48
CA ARG A 48 -2.47 -2.66 -10.35
C ARG A 48 -3.75 -3.48 -10.17
N ASN A 49 -4.30 -3.56 -8.95
CA ASN A 49 -5.57 -4.22 -8.72
C ASN A 49 -6.71 -3.54 -9.51
N ALA A 50 -6.72 -2.20 -9.52
CA ALA A 50 -7.66 -1.42 -10.32
C ALA A 50 -7.47 -1.65 -11.82
N VAL A 51 -6.23 -1.68 -12.31
CA VAL A 51 -5.91 -1.96 -13.72
C VAL A 51 -6.36 -3.37 -14.12
N PHE A 52 -6.04 -4.40 -13.34
CA PHE A 52 -6.47 -5.78 -13.63
C PHE A 52 -7.99 -5.96 -13.54
N SER A 53 -8.67 -5.23 -12.65
CA SER A 53 -10.13 -5.19 -12.64
C SER A 53 -10.67 -4.54 -13.92
N THR A 54 -10.06 -3.45 -14.39
CA THR A 54 -10.46 -2.80 -15.65
C THR A 54 -10.22 -3.72 -16.84
N ILE A 55 -9.08 -4.42 -16.93
CA ILE A 55 -8.79 -5.37 -18.02
C ILE A 55 -9.86 -6.47 -18.10
N ARG A 56 -10.29 -7.02 -16.96
CA ARG A 56 -11.30 -8.10 -16.92
C ARG A 56 -12.66 -7.63 -17.44
N ASN A 57 -13.07 -6.41 -17.07
CA ASN A 57 -14.44 -5.93 -17.25
C ASN A 57 -14.64 -4.99 -18.45
N ASN A 58 -13.57 -4.49 -19.08
CA ASN A 58 -13.71 -3.63 -20.25
C ASN A 58 -14.25 -4.43 -21.44
N PRO A 59 -15.18 -3.94 -22.27
CA PRO A 59 -15.62 -4.65 -23.47
C PRO A 59 -14.59 -4.56 -24.62
N ASP A 60 -13.82 -3.48 -24.72
CA ASP A 60 -12.91 -3.25 -25.84
C ASP A 60 -11.59 -4.04 -25.71
N ARG A 61 -11.35 -4.94 -26.66
CA ARG A 61 -10.14 -5.76 -26.76
C ARG A 61 -8.87 -4.93 -26.96
N LYS A 62 -8.92 -3.83 -27.72
CA LYS A 62 -7.72 -2.99 -27.96
C LYS A 62 -7.26 -2.35 -26.65
N THR A 63 -8.18 -1.82 -25.87
CA THR A 63 -7.91 -1.29 -24.53
C THR A 63 -7.36 -2.36 -23.58
N LYS A 64 -7.92 -3.59 -23.58
CA LYS A 64 -7.37 -4.70 -22.76
C LYS A 64 -5.91 -4.99 -23.07
N ILE A 65 -5.57 -5.10 -24.36
CA ILE A 65 -4.21 -5.40 -24.81
C ILE A 65 -3.25 -4.28 -24.39
N LYS A 66 -3.65 -3.01 -24.58
CA LYS A 66 -2.87 -1.84 -24.14
C LYS A 66 -2.56 -1.89 -22.64
N LEU A 67 -3.59 -2.08 -21.81
CA LEU A 67 -3.44 -2.12 -20.35
C LEU A 67 -2.65 -3.35 -19.87
N ALA A 68 -2.81 -4.50 -20.52
CA ALA A 68 -2.05 -5.71 -20.21
C ALA A 68 -0.56 -5.52 -20.52
N ASN A 69 -0.22 -4.92 -21.67
CA ASN A 69 1.16 -4.63 -22.04
C ASN A 69 1.81 -3.62 -21.08
N LEU A 70 1.08 -2.58 -20.68
CA LEU A 70 1.53 -1.64 -19.65
C LEU A 70 1.79 -2.37 -18.31
N SER A 71 0.85 -3.23 -17.89
CA SER A 71 0.94 -3.97 -16.63
C SER A 71 2.11 -4.97 -16.60
N LYS A 72 2.48 -5.54 -17.74
CA LYS A 72 3.67 -6.40 -17.91
C LYS A 72 4.95 -5.58 -17.72
N LYS A 73 5.06 -4.42 -18.38
CA LYS A 73 6.22 -3.52 -18.25
C LYS A 73 6.42 -3.02 -16.81
N ALA A 74 5.34 -2.80 -16.07
CA ALA A 74 5.40 -2.37 -14.67
C ALA A 74 5.72 -3.49 -13.66
N MET A 75 5.74 -4.77 -14.07
CA MET A 75 5.90 -5.91 -13.17
C MET A 75 7.26 -5.95 -12.42
N PRO A 76 8.41 -5.61 -13.03
CA PRO A 76 9.68 -5.56 -12.30
C PRO A 76 9.67 -4.51 -11.20
N PHE A 77 9.14 -3.32 -11.50
CA PHE A 77 9.05 -2.21 -10.56
C PHE A 77 8.14 -2.52 -9.38
N HIS A 78 7.04 -3.25 -9.59
CA HIS A 78 6.09 -3.61 -8.53
C HIS A 78 6.74 -4.25 -7.30
N ARG A 79 7.72 -5.14 -7.50
CA ARG A 79 8.42 -5.81 -6.39
C ARG A 79 9.27 -4.80 -5.63
N TRP A 80 10.06 -4.00 -6.35
CA TRP A 80 10.94 -3.01 -5.78
C TRP A 80 10.20 -1.88 -5.07
N THR A 81 9.15 -1.33 -5.67
CA THR A 81 8.30 -0.33 -5.02
C THR A 81 7.59 -0.91 -3.80
N GLY A 82 7.24 -2.20 -3.80
CA GLY A 82 6.71 -2.89 -2.62
C GLY A 82 7.74 -2.96 -1.48
N THR A 83 8.99 -3.31 -1.79
CA THR A 83 10.09 -3.28 -0.82
C THR A 83 10.37 -1.87 -0.32
N LEU A 84 10.38 -0.86 -1.20
CA LEU A 84 10.57 0.53 -0.81
C LEU A 84 9.44 1.02 0.11
N ALA A 85 8.19 0.64 -0.17
CA ALA A 85 7.08 0.91 0.75
C ALA A 85 7.38 0.36 2.15
N LEU A 86 7.84 -0.89 2.26
CA LEU A 86 8.20 -1.49 3.54
C LEU A 86 9.35 -0.74 4.24
N VAL A 87 10.41 -0.37 3.52
CA VAL A 87 11.54 0.40 4.09
C VAL A 87 11.06 1.72 4.69
N PHE A 88 10.28 2.49 3.94
CA PHE A 88 9.76 3.77 4.41
C PHE A 88 8.77 3.64 5.57
N ILE A 89 7.94 2.59 5.57
CA ILE A 89 7.03 2.30 6.70
C ILE A 89 7.80 1.82 7.93
N LEU A 90 8.90 1.09 7.79
CA LEU A 90 9.78 0.74 8.91
C LEU A 90 10.43 1.98 9.53
N LEU A 91 10.91 2.91 8.71
CA LEU A 91 11.43 4.19 9.20
C LEU A 91 10.34 4.98 9.93
N HIS A 92 9.14 5.09 9.34
CA HIS A 92 7.98 5.71 9.98
C HIS A 92 7.68 5.09 11.36
N ALA A 93 7.57 3.76 11.42
CA ALA A 93 7.32 3.05 12.68
C ALA A 93 8.45 3.25 13.70
N GLY A 94 9.71 3.21 13.25
CA GLY A 94 10.89 3.43 14.09
C GLY A 94 10.87 4.80 14.76
N PHE A 95 10.57 5.87 14.02
CA PHE A 95 10.45 7.20 14.60
C PHE A 95 9.26 7.33 15.55
N ILE A 96 8.10 6.74 15.22
CA ILE A 96 6.94 6.72 16.10
C ILE A 96 7.28 6.04 17.44
N LEU A 97 7.95 4.87 17.40
CA LEU A 97 8.36 4.16 18.61
C LEU A 97 9.42 4.92 19.40
N HIS A 98 10.37 5.57 18.72
CA HIS A 98 11.41 6.35 19.37
C HIS A 98 10.84 7.56 20.14
N TRP A 99 9.84 8.24 19.59
CA TRP A 99 9.28 9.46 20.21
C TRP A 99 8.09 9.23 21.13
N TYR A 100 7.24 8.24 20.83
CA TYR A 100 6.00 8.01 21.57
C TYR A 100 6.00 6.71 22.38
N GLY A 101 7.05 5.89 22.24
CA GLY A 101 7.07 4.54 22.80
C GLY A 101 6.04 3.62 22.15
N LEU A 102 5.93 2.40 22.69
CA LEU A 102 4.90 1.44 22.29
C LEU A 102 3.69 1.55 23.22
N SER A 103 2.50 1.78 22.66
CA SER A 103 1.24 1.80 23.40
C SER A 103 0.15 1.00 22.68
N PHE A 104 -0.27 -0.09 23.29
CA PHE A 104 -1.39 -0.91 22.81
C PHE A 104 -2.76 -0.27 23.09
N HIS A 105 -2.82 0.77 23.92
CA HIS A 105 -4.05 1.54 24.17
C HIS A 105 -4.32 2.55 23.05
N ASN A 106 -3.30 2.93 22.28
CA ASN A 106 -3.47 3.81 21.13
C ASN A 106 -3.90 3.00 19.90
N LEU A 107 -5.19 3.06 19.57
CA LEU A 107 -5.77 2.30 18.45
C LEU A 107 -5.11 2.61 17.09
N LYS A 108 -4.65 3.86 16.88
CA LYS A 108 -3.93 4.23 15.65
C LYS A 108 -2.59 3.51 15.56
N MET A 109 -1.86 3.41 16.66
CA MET A 109 -0.59 2.69 16.73
C MET A 109 -0.80 1.19 16.52
N VAL A 110 -1.82 0.60 17.14
CA VAL A 110 -2.17 -0.82 16.92
C VAL A 110 -2.52 -1.08 15.47
N ALA A 111 -3.37 -0.25 14.85
CA ALA A 111 -3.70 -0.37 13.43
C ALA A 111 -2.44 -0.25 12.53
N GLY A 112 -1.52 0.66 12.88
CA GLY A 112 -0.25 0.83 12.18
C GLY A 112 0.67 -0.39 12.29
N LEU A 113 0.76 -1.02 13.47
CA LEU A 113 1.52 -2.26 13.67
C LEU A 113 0.94 -3.43 12.87
N VAL A 114 -0.39 -3.58 12.88
CA VAL A 114 -1.07 -4.60 12.06
C VAL A 114 -0.83 -4.35 10.57
N ALA A 115 -0.85 -3.09 10.13
CA ALA A 115 -0.51 -2.72 8.74
C ALA A 115 0.94 -3.08 8.40
N LEU A 116 1.90 -2.79 9.29
CA LEU A 116 3.31 -3.11 9.09
C LEU A 116 3.55 -4.61 8.96
N VAL A 117 2.98 -5.42 9.87
CA VAL A 117 3.09 -6.90 9.80
C VAL A 117 2.49 -7.42 8.51
N ASN A 118 1.32 -6.91 8.12
CA ASN A 118 0.66 -7.32 6.87
C ASN A 118 1.49 -6.94 5.63
N LEU A 119 2.03 -5.71 5.58
CA LEU A 119 2.92 -5.25 4.52
C LEU A 119 4.19 -6.11 4.42
N LEU A 120 4.80 -6.46 5.56
CA LEU A 120 5.96 -7.36 5.61
C LEU A 120 5.61 -8.71 4.97
N LEU A 121 4.52 -9.35 5.40
CA LEU A 121 4.06 -10.61 4.81
C LEU A 121 3.73 -10.48 3.31
N MET A 122 3.14 -9.36 2.90
CA MET A 122 2.83 -9.09 1.49
C MET A 122 4.10 -8.99 0.64
N VAL A 123 5.14 -8.29 1.13
CA VAL A 123 6.44 -8.19 0.45
C VAL A 123 7.12 -9.55 0.39
N LEU A 124 7.20 -10.27 1.50
CA LEU A 124 7.81 -11.61 1.56
C LEU A 124 7.14 -12.59 0.58
N THR A 125 5.80 -12.64 0.59
CA THR A 125 5.05 -13.48 -0.36
C THR A 125 5.23 -13.01 -1.81
N GLY A 126 5.42 -11.72 -2.05
CA GLY A 126 5.72 -11.15 -3.38
C GLY A 126 7.06 -11.63 -3.95
N TRP A 127 8.11 -11.67 -3.13
CA TRP A 127 9.42 -12.18 -3.51
C TRP A 127 9.43 -13.71 -3.63
N TRP A 128 8.77 -14.42 -2.72
CA TRP A 128 8.68 -15.89 -2.77
C TRP A 128 8.03 -16.38 -4.07
N ARG A 129 7.09 -15.63 -4.65
CA ARG A 129 6.47 -16.00 -5.93
C ARG A 129 7.46 -16.11 -7.11
N LEU A 130 8.68 -15.60 -7.01
CA LEU A 130 9.71 -15.79 -8.02
C LEU A 130 10.29 -17.20 -8.00
N PHE A 131 10.42 -17.77 -6.81
CA PHE A 131 10.95 -19.11 -6.62
C PHE A 131 9.83 -20.17 -6.69
N LYS A 132 8.63 -19.86 -6.18
CA LYS A 132 7.51 -20.80 -6.10
C LYS A 132 6.20 -20.18 -6.60
N PRO A 133 5.99 -20.04 -7.92
CA PRO A 133 4.80 -19.39 -8.49
C PRO A 133 3.54 -20.28 -8.44
N THR A 134 3.04 -20.57 -7.23
CA THR A 134 1.81 -21.38 -7.05
C THR A 134 0.55 -20.51 -7.00
N GLY A 135 -0.59 -21.10 -7.39
CA GLY A 135 -1.90 -20.45 -7.27
C GLY A 135 -2.26 -20.08 -5.83
N LYS A 136 -1.92 -20.94 -4.86
CA LYS A 136 -2.13 -20.68 -3.42
C LYS A 136 -1.36 -19.44 -2.96
N LEU A 137 -0.07 -19.34 -3.28
CA LEU A 137 0.76 -18.20 -2.90
C LEU A 137 0.29 -16.90 -3.56
N ARG A 138 -0.15 -16.96 -4.83
CA ARG A 138 -0.79 -15.82 -5.51
C ARG A 138 -2.05 -15.36 -4.77
N ARG A 139 -2.88 -16.28 -4.30
CA ARG A 139 -4.12 -15.96 -3.56
C ARG A 139 -3.81 -15.31 -2.22
N ILE A 140 -2.85 -15.85 -1.47
CA ILE A 140 -2.40 -15.28 -0.19
C ILE A 140 -1.90 -13.85 -0.40
N HIS A 141 -1.00 -13.64 -1.37
CA HIS A 141 -0.47 -12.31 -1.67
C HIS A 141 -1.57 -11.30 -2.04
N LEU A 142 -2.57 -11.71 -2.81
CA LEU A 142 -3.71 -10.87 -3.16
C LEU A 142 -4.58 -10.54 -1.93
N LEU A 143 -4.86 -11.52 -1.08
CA LEU A 143 -5.65 -11.33 0.15
C LEU A 143 -4.93 -10.40 1.12
N LEU A 144 -3.60 -10.55 1.28
CA LEU A 144 -2.78 -9.63 2.06
C LEU A 144 -2.91 -8.20 1.50
N GLY A 145 -2.75 -8.00 0.19
CA GLY A 145 -2.94 -6.67 -0.41
C GLY A 145 -4.33 -6.07 -0.19
N ILE A 146 -5.40 -6.86 -0.32
CA ILE A 146 -6.77 -6.41 -0.04
C ILE A 146 -6.90 -6.02 1.44
N SER A 147 -6.45 -6.86 2.36
CA SER A 147 -6.54 -6.58 3.80
C SER A 147 -5.72 -5.36 4.19
N LEU A 148 -4.50 -5.22 3.67
CA LEU A 148 -3.63 -4.08 3.93
C LEU A 148 -4.27 -2.76 3.48
N PHE A 149 -4.96 -2.75 2.33
CA PHE A 149 -5.69 -1.57 1.87
C PHE A 149 -6.71 -1.08 2.92
N PHE A 150 -7.50 -2.00 3.48
CA PHE A 150 -8.49 -1.65 4.50
C PHE A 150 -7.85 -1.26 5.84
N ILE A 151 -6.80 -1.97 6.27
CA ILE A 151 -6.09 -1.63 7.51
C ILE A 151 -5.46 -0.24 7.42
N ILE A 152 -4.87 0.13 6.28
CA ILE A 152 -4.34 1.47 6.04
C ILE A 152 -5.47 2.51 6.10
N ALA A 153 -6.62 2.23 5.50
CA ALA A 153 -7.77 3.15 5.58
C ALA A 153 -8.17 3.41 7.04
N ILE A 154 -8.25 2.35 7.86
CA ILE A 154 -8.54 2.46 9.30
C ILE A 154 -7.45 3.28 10.00
N HIS A 155 -6.17 2.99 9.75
CA HIS A 155 -5.04 3.71 10.36
C HIS A 155 -5.04 5.21 10.00
N LEU A 156 -5.45 5.58 8.79
CA LEU A 156 -5.57 6.98 8.36
C LEU A 156 -6.76 7.70 9.00
N LEU A 157 -7.87 6.99 9.24
CA LEU A 157 -9.08 7.55 9.83
C LEU A 157 -8.91 7.85 11.32
N LEU A 158 -8.27 6.91 12.05
CA LEU A 158 -7.81 7.11 13.43
C LEU A 158 -6.78 8.24 13.54
#